data_AF-A0A0W8I9S1-F1
#
_entry.id   AF-A0A0W8I9S1-F1
#
_cell.length_a   1.000
_cell.length_b   1.000
_cell.length_c   1.000
_cell.angle_alpha   90.00
_cell.angle_beta   90.00
_cell.angle_gamma   90.00
#
_symmetry.space_group_name_H-M   'P 1'
#
loop_
_entity.id
_entity.type
_entity.pdbx_description
1 polymer ?
#
loop_
_entity_poly.entity_id
_entity_poly.type
_entity_poly.pdbx_seq_one_letter_code
_entity_poly.pdbx_strand_id
1 'polypeptide(L)'
;MPYELMDATQAADALDAYLAERDPALQHLRAALAGHGMDPSEMLDGSVYSVSPLWAWISARAVELGTAAHSLTEDPTRPDWPSWARHGRLVDPHPPAATIALVDGFVSYLGQVLATAVPQATWQVGEHIMADHPLLNYPVLGTDHHHLFLPGLPLYSAYQSAHGRPAMSGTEMLAHTRRTIDALQGDGPEAAALQEPLVTVVAELDCFDVGLREDIPAQHPGLVEHLIAELCDRDGVTSVHRYGPAALVVDVPDWDELRVKMWCTLWLQRHLPR
;
A
#
# COMPACT_ATOMS: atom_id res chain seq x y z
N MET A 1 14.64 8.52 -8.56
CA MET A 1 14.00 7.90 -9.73
C MET A 1 12.90 6.98 -9.23
N PRO A 2 11.68 7.10 -9.77
CA PRO A 2 10.56 6.22 -9.43
C PRO A 2 10.77 4.76 -9.84
N TYR A 3 10.14 3.81 -9.14
CA TYR A 3 10.27 2.37 -9.39
C TYR A 3 9.86 1.97 -10.82
N GLU A 4 8.75 2.51 -11.33
CA GLU A 4 8.22 2.17 -12.64
C GLU A 4 9.11 2.61 -13.83
N LEU A 5 10.11 3.45 -13.55
CA LEU A 5 11.09 3.91 -14.53
C LEU A 5 12.46 3.24 -14.37
N MET A 6 12.60 2.31 -13.42
CA MET A 6 13.85 1.61 -13.18
C MET A 6 14.09 0.53 -14.24
N ASP A 7 15.35 0.41 -14.68
CA ASP A 7 15.83 -0.80 -15.32
C ASP A 7 16.08 -1.92 -14.29
N ALA A 8 16.42 -3.11 -14.78
CA ALA A 8 16.63 -4.28 -13.92
C ALA A 8 17.77 -4.10 -12.89
N THR A 9 18.83 -3.35 -13.23
CA THR A 9 19.94 -3.11 -12.30
C THR A 9 19.50 -2.16 -11.20
N GLN A 10 18.81 -1.08 -11.58
CA GLN A 10 18.29 -0.08 -10.66
C GLN A 10 17.23 -0.68 -9.72
N ALA A 11 16.39 -1.58 -10.22
CA ALA A 11 15.39 -2.29 -9.40
C ALA A 11 16.05 -3.25 -8.40
N ALA A 12 17.11 -3.96 -8.81
CA ALA A 12 17.89 -4.81 -7.91
C ALA A 12 18.60 -3.99 -6.81
N ASP A 13 19.25 -2.87 -7.18
CA ASP A 13 19.87 -1.96 -6.23
C ASP A 13 18.83 -1.37 -5.25
N ALA A 14 17.62 -1.07 -5.74
CA ALA A 14 16.54 -0.56 -4.91
C ALA A 14 15.98 -1.63 -3.96
N LEU A 15 15.95 -2.90 -4.36
CA LEU A 15 15.64 -4.02 -3.47
C LEU A 15 16.70 -4.16 -2.38
N ASP A 16 17.98 -4.12 -2.73
CA ASP A 16 19.07 -4.22 -1.76
C ASP A 16 19.03 -3.08 -0.74
N ALA A 17 18.82 -1.84 -1.21
CA ALA A 17 18.63 -0.68 -0.35
C ALA A 17 17.41 -0.83 0.56
N TYR A 18 16.28 -1.29 0.01
CA TYR A 18 15.08 -1.59 0.78
C TYR A 18 15.39 -2.60 1.89
N LEU A 19 16.01 -3.73 1.58
CA LEU A 19 16.31 -4.77 2.57
C LEU A 19 17.29 -4.30 3.65
N ALA A 20 18.32 -3.52 3.28
CA ALA A 20 19.29 -2.96 4.21
C ALA A 20 18.66 -1.99 5.24
N GLU A 21 17.54 -1.34 4.89
CA GLU A 21 16.85 -0.38 5.76
C GLU A 21 15.92 -1.06 6.79
N ARG A 22 15.59 -2.35 6.66
CA ARG A 22 14.57 -3.03 7.49
C ARG A 22 14.92 -3.13 8.97
N ASP A 23 16.13 -3.59 9.29
CA ASP A 23 16.57 -3.71 10.69
C ASP A 23 16.68 -2.34 11.38
N PRO A 24 17.31 -1.31 10.76
CA PRO A 24 17.28 0.06 11.30
C PRO A 24 15.87 0.60 11.53
N ALA A 25 14.95 0.43 10.57
CA ALA A 25 13.57 0.88 10.69
C ALA A 25 12.83 0.22 11.87
N LEU A 26 13.04 -1.08 12.07
CA LEU A 26 12.47 -1.81 13.21
C LEU A 26 13.05 -1.32 14.55
N GLN A 27 14.35 -0.99 14.60
CA GLN A 27 14.96 -0.40 15.80
C GLN A 27 14.38 0.98 16.11
N HIS A 28 14.13 1.80 15.09
CA HIS A 28 13.46 3.09 15.28
C HIS A 28 12.04 2.92 15.84
N LEU A 29 11.27 1.94 15.34
CA LEU A 29 9.95 1.65 15.90
C LEU A 29 10.04 1.20 17.36
N ARG A 30 10.97 0.30 17.71
CA ARG A 30 11.20 -0.12 19.09
C ARG A 30 11.50 1.06 20.02
N ALA A 31 12.40 1.95 19.58
CA ALA A 31 12.73 3.15 20.33
C ALA A 31 11.53 4.10 20.47
N ALA A 32 10.72 4.26 19.42
CA ALA A 32 9.50 5.07 19.47
C ALA A 32 8.48 4.49 20.45
N LEU A 33 8.25 3.17 20.45
CA LEU A 33 7.36 2.50 21.40
C LEU A 33 7.81 2.71 22.85
N ALA A 34 9.10 2.45 23.12
CA ALA A 34 9.69 2.64 24.45
C ALA A 34 9.62 4.11 24.91
N GLY A 35 9.87 5.05 24.01
CA GLY A 35 9.75 6.50 24.28
C GLY A 35 8.34 6.94 24.66
N HIS A 36 7.31 6.16 24.29
CA HIS A 36 5.92 6.38 24.67
C HIS A 36 5.45 5.47 25.81
N GLY A 37 6.38 4.82 26.54
CA GLY A 37 6.08 4.02 27.72
C GLY A 37 5.46 2.65 27.45
N MET A 38 5.50 2.17 26.20
CA MET A 38 5.10 0.80 25.87
C MET A 38 6.30 -0.14 25.91
N ASP A 39 6.07 -1.41 26.23
CA ASP A 39 7.09 -2.45 26.14
C ASP A 39 7.22 -2.92 24.67
N PRO A 40 8.36 -2.68 24.00
CA PRO A 40 8.53 -3.11 22.62
C PRO A 40 8.51 -4.64 22.46
N SER A 41 8.86 -5.40 23.50
CA SER A 41 8.86 -6.87 23.45
C SER A 41 7.46 -7.45 23.49
N GLU A 42 6.52 -6.80 24.17
CA GLU A 42 5.10 -7.18 24.17
C GLU A 42 4.40 -6.72 22.87
N MET A 43 4.73 -5.52 22.39
CA MET A 43 4.09 -4.94 21.19
C MET A 43 4.58 -5.58 19.88
N LEU A 44 5.79 -6.15 19.86
CA LEU A 44 6.45 -6.73 18.68
C LEU A 44 6.83 -8.19 18.95
N ASP A 45 5.87 -8.98 19.45
CA ASP A 45 6.04 -10.38 19.87
C ASP A 45 6.23 -11.38 18.72
N GLY A 46 6.20 -10.92 17.47
CA GLY A 46 6.28 -11.73 16.25
C GLY A 46 4.97 -12.43 15.88
N SER A 47 3.90 -12.25 16.65
CA SER A 47 2.60 -12.85 16.36
C SER A 47 1.85 -12.04 15.31
N VAL A 48 0.98 -12.71 14.55
CA VAL A 48 0.03 -12.02 13.67
C VAL A 48 -0.93 -11.14 14.48
N TYR A 49 -1.24 -11.51 15.72
CA TYR A 49 -2.21 -10.81 16.56
C TYR A 49 -1.72 -9.44 17.03
N SER A 50 -0.41 -9.25 17.21
CA SER A 50 0.16 -7.95 17.62
C SER A 50 0.07 -6.87 16.54
N VAL A 51 -0.24 -7.24 15.29
CA VAL A 51 -0.53 -6.29 14.20
C VAL A 51 -1.68 -5.33 14.58
N SER A 52 -2.75 -5.83 15.19
CA SER A 52 -3.91 -5.00 15.53
C SER A 52 -3.60 -3.90 16.55
N PRO A 53 -3.09 -4.20 17.77
CA PRO A 53 -2.77 -3.17 18.74
C PRO A 53 -1.64 -2.24 18.27
N LEU A 54 -0.65 -2.77 17.55
CA LEU A 54 0.43 -1.95 16.99
C LEU A 54 -0.09 -0.94 15.96
N TRP A 55 -0.91 -1.38 15.00
CA TRP A 55 -1.46 -0.49 13.99
C TRP A 55 -2.43 0.54 14.57
N ALA A 56 -3.23 0.15 15.58
CA ALA A 56 -4.09 1.08 16.31
C ALA A 56 -3.28 2.20 16.99
N TRP A 57 -2.12 1.87 17.57
CA TRP A 57 -1.22 2.89 18.12
C TRP A 57 -0.61 3.79 17.03
N ILE A 58 -0.11 3.22 15.93
CA ILE A 58 0.50 4.01 14.83
C ILE A 58 -0.51 4.96 14.20
N SER A 59 -1.72 4.49 13.91
CA SER A 59 -2.79 5.32 13.34
C SER A 59 -3.20 6.46 14.28
N ALA A 60 -3.31 6.21 15.58
CA ALA A 60 -3.55 7.28 16.56
C ALA A 60 -2.42 8.32 16.55
N ARG A 61 -1.15 7.88 16.51
CA ARG A 61 0.01 8.78 16.40
C ARG A 61 0.02 9.56 15.10
N ALA A 62 -0.37 8.95 13.98
CA ALA A 62 -0.47 9.63 12.69
C ALA A 62 -1.48 10.79 12.74
N VAL A 63 -2.63 10.58 13.40
CA VAL A 63 -3.64 11.64 13.62
C VAL A 63 -3.09 12.75 14.50
N GLU A 64 -2.38 12.42 15.59
CA GLU A 64 -1.78 13.42 16.49
C GLU A 64 -0.67 14.23 15.82
N LEU A 65 0.12 13.61 14.94
CA LEU A 65 1.18 14.27 14.16
C LEU A 65 0.62 15.13 13.03
N GLY A 66 -0.58 14.82 12.54
CA GLY A 66 -1.27 15.57 11.51
C GLY A 66 -0.60 15.46 10.14
N THR A 67 -0.56 16.58 9.43
CA THR A 67 -0.09 16.68 8.05
C THR A 67 1.25 17.43 8.00
N ALA A 68 2.08 17.12 7.01
CA ALA A 68 3.32 17.87 6.79
C ALA A 68 3.04 19.37 6.53
N ALA A 69 4.00 20.21 6.95
CA ALA A 69 3.89 21.66 6.81
C ALA A 69 4.30 22.16 5.41
N HIS A 70 5.09 21.36 4.69
CA HIS A 70 5.60 21.66 3.35
C HIS A 70 4.88 20.80 2.32
N SER A 71 4.84 21.28 1.08
CA SER A 71 4.46 20.43 -0.05
C SER A 71 5.49 19.33 -0.24
N LEU A 72 5.08 18.21 -0.83
CA LEU A 72 5.94 17.05 -1.05
C LEU A 72 7.21 17.37 -1.86
N THR A 73 7.14 18.32 -2.78
CA THR A 73 8.28 18.73 -3.63
C THR A 73 9.25 19.65 -2.88
N GLU A 74 8.79 20.31 -1.81
CA GLU A 74 9.56 21.26 -1.02
C GLU A 74 9.96 20.71 0.36
N ASP A 75 9.48 19.53 0.75
CA ASP A 75 9.77 18.94 2.05
C ASP A 75 11.28 18.64 2.19
N PRO A 76 11.99 19.34 3.11
CA PRO A 76 13.43 19.18 3.26
C PRO A 76 13.84 17.83 3.86
N THR A 77 12.91 17.09 4.45
CA THR A 77 13.16 15.77 5.06
C THR A 77 13.08 14.63 4.05
N ARG A 78 12.53 14.87 2.85
CA ARG A 78 12.33 13.84 1.83
C ARG A 78 13.59 13.06 1.45
N PRO A 79 14.79 13.65 1.37
CA PRO A 79 16.02 12.90 1.11
C PRO A 79 16.33 11.80 2.15
N ASP A 80 15.85 11.97 3.39
CA ASP A 80 16.09 11.04 4.51
C ASP A 80 14.95 10.03 4.70
N TRP A 81 13.90 10.10 3.88
CA TRP A 81 12.79 9.15 3.96
C TRP A 81 13.23 7.74 3.59
N PRO A 82 12.52 6.68 4.01
CA PRO A 82 12.80 5.31 3.56
C PRO A 82 12.84 5.19 2.04
N SER A 83 13.68 4.30 1.51
CA SER A 83 13.83 4.05 0.07
C SER A 83 12.50 3.91 -0.65
N TRP A 84 11.57 3.11 -0.11
CA TRP A 84 10.25 2.90 -0.69
C TRP A 84 9.42 4.18 -0.79
N ALA A 85 9.62 5.14 0.11
CA ALA A 85 8.94 6.44 0.07
C ALA A 85 9.65 7.43 -0.87
N ARG A 86 10.99 7.37 -0.97
CA ARG A 86 11.78 8.19 -1.90
C ARG A 86 11.54 7.81 -3.37
N HIS A 87 11.43 6.51 -3.64
CA HIS A 87 11.19 5.93 -4.95
C HIS A 87 9.71 5.75 -5.27
N GLY A 88 8.84 5.75 -4.25
CA GLY A 88 7.40 5.74 -4.43
C GLY A 88 6.87 7.07 -4.94
N ARG A 89 5.74 7.00 -5.64
CA ARG A 89 4.98 8.21 -5.98
C ARG A 89 4.03 8.57 -4.85
N LEU A 90 4.33 9.69 -4.24
CA LEU A 90 3.64 10.29 -3.09
C LEU A 90 3.01 11.60 -3.53
N VAL A 91 2.10 12.15 -2.74
CA VAL A 91 1.25 13.28 -3.14
C VAL A 91 0.89 14.17 -1.96
N ASP A 92 0.41 15.38 -2.22
CA ASP A 92 -0.06 16.28 -1.17
C ASP A 92 -1.58 16.13 -0.89
N PRO A 93 -2.04 16.46 0.33
CA PRO A 93 -1.27 16.54 1.56
C PRO A 93 -0.66 15.19 1.97
N HIS A 94 0.61 15.18 2.40
CA HIS A 94 1.28 13.96 2.87
C HIS A 94 1.47 13.92 4.40
N PRO A 95 1.61 12.71 4.99
CA PRO A 95 2.00 12.56 6.39
C PRO A 95 3.41 13.13 6.65
N PRO A 96 3.69 13.73 7.81
CA PRO A 96 5.03 14.19 8.16
C PRO A 96 6.02 13.01 8.25
N ALA A 97 7.31 13.31 8.12
CA ALA A 97 8.39 12.31 8.16
C ALA A 97 8.33 11.37 9.38
N ALA A 98 7.89 11.88 10.54
CA ALA A 98 7.71 11.08 11.74
C ALA A 98 6.66 9.97 11.55
N THR A 99 5.55 10.24 10.87
CA THR A 99 4.54 9.24 10.53
C THR A 99 5.09 8.23 9.52
N ILE A 100 5.82 8.70 8.51
CA ILE A 100 6.47 7.84 7.50
C ILE A 100 7.45 6.87 8.17
N ALA A 101 8.25 7.34 9.14
CA ALA A 101 9.17 6.50 9.89
C ALA A 101 8.46 5.43 10.75
N LEU A 102 7.30 5.75 11.35
CA LEU A 102 6.49 4.76 12.07
C LEU A 102 5.94 3.70 11.12
N VAL A 103 5.46 4.11 9.94
CA VAL A 103 4.98 3.19 8.89
C VAL A 103 6.12 2.29 8.40
N ASP A 104 7.32 2.82 8.20
CA ASP A 104 8.49 2.04 7.77
C ASP A 104 8.88 0.96 8.77
N GLY A 105 8.91 1.31 10.06
CA GLY A 105 9.16 0.34 11.12
C GLY A 105 8.06 -0.72 11.21
N PHE A 106 6.79 -0.33 11.00
CA PHE A 106 5.67 -1.28 10.95
C PHE A 106 5.78 -2.24 9.77
N VAL A 107 6.10 -1.75 8.58
CA VAL A 107 6.32 -2.57 7.39
C VAL A 107 7.46 -3.56 7.61
N SER A 108 8.53 -3.12 8.27
CA SER A 108 9.67 -3.97 8.61
C SER A 108 9.28 -5.08 9.59
N TYR A 109 8.48 -4.76 10.61
CA TYR A 109 7.91 -5.74 11.54
C TYR A 109 6.96 -6.72 10.83
N LEU A 110 6.06 -6.19 9.98
CA LEU A 110 5.11 -6.99 9.23
C LEU A 110 5.83 -7.98 8.30
N GLY A 111 6.94 -7.58 7.68
CA GLY A 111 7.79 -8.48 6.91
C GLY A 111 8.29 -9.68 7.72
N GLN A 112 8.67 -9.49 9.00
CA GLN A 112 9.09 -10.58 9.89
C GLN A 112 7.92 -11.50 10.27
N VAL A 113 6.76 -10.92 10.58
CA VAL A 113 5.53 -11.67 10.88
C VAL A 113 5.14 -12.55 9.69
N LEU A 114 5.14 -11.98 8.48
CA LEU A 114 4.78 -12.69 7.25
C LEU A 114 5.80 -13.77 6.89
N ALA A 115 7.10 -13.48 6.96
CA ALA A 115 8.14 -14.48 6.70
C ALA A 115 8.10 -15.65 7.70
N THR A 116 7.66 -15.41 8.93
CA THR A 116 7.45 -16.48 9.93
C THR A 116 6.21 -17.31 9.61
N ALA A 117 5.11 -16.67 9.21
CA ALA A 117 3.85 -17.34 8.88
C ALA A 117 3.91 -18.09 7.53
N VAL A 118 4.73 -17.61 6.60
CA VAL A 118 4.87 -18.12 5.24
C VAL A 118 6.36 -18.23 4.88
N PRO A 119 7.07 -19.26 5.37
CA PRO A 119 8.53 -19.38 5.21
C PRO A 119 9.02 -19.48 3.75
N GLN A 120 8.13 -19.85 2.83
CA GLN A 120 8.41 -19.89 1.39
C GLN A 120 8.35 -18.52 0.71
N ALA A 121 7.82 -17.49 1.37
CA ALA A 121 7.77 -16.15 0.81
C ALA A 121 9.16 -15.51 0.83
N THR A 122 9.59 -15.02 -0.32
CA THR A 122 10.92 -14.43 -0.50
C THR A 122 10.83 -12.99 -0.98
N TRP A 123 11.75 -12.17 -0.50
CA TRP A 123 11.94 -10.83 -1.04
C TRP A 123 12.57 -10.90 -2.42
N GLN A 124 11.95 -10.23 -3.38
CA GLN A 124 12.40 -10.21 -4.76
C GLN A 124 11.99 -8.90 -5.44
N VAL A 125 12.55 -8.68 -6.63
CA VAL A 125 12.06 -7.62 -7.51
C VAL A 125 10.71 -8.08 -8.05
N GLY A 126 9.71 -7.20 -8.01
CA GLY A 126 8.41 -7.49 -8.56
C GLY A 126 8.52 -7.66 -10.07
N GLU A 127 8.22 -8.88 -10.51
CA GLU A 127 8.12 -9.24 -11.91
C GLU A 127 6.66 -9.51 -12.27
N HIS A 128 6.27 -9.17 -13.49
CA HIS A 128 4.97 -9.51 -14.03
C HIS A 128 5.05 -9.63 -15.55
N ILE A 129 4.18 -10.47 -16.13
CA ILE A 129 4.07 -10.64 -17.59
C ILE A 129 3.54 -9.39 -18.30
N MET A 130 2.91 -8.48 -17.55
CA MET A 130 2.40 -7.20 -18.05
C MET A 130 3.43 -6.12 -17.75
N ALA A 131 3.87 -5.41 -18.78
CA ALA A 131 4.92 -4.39 -18.69
C ALA A 131 4.51 -3.14 -17.87
N ASP A 132 3.21 -2.96 -17.63
CA ASP A 132 2.57 -1.87 -16.86
C ASP A 132 2.04 -2.37 -15.50
N HIS A 133 2.54 -3.51 -15.01
CA HIS A 133 2.09 -4.01 -13.73
C HIS A 133 2.53 -3.06 -12.58
N PRO A 134 1.65 -2.73 -11.62
CA PRO A 134 1.90 -1.78 -10.52
C PRO A 134 3.14 -2.08 -9.70
N LEU A 135 3.45 -3.36 -9.59
CA LEU A 135 4.53 -3.86 -8.76
C LEU A 135 5.79 -4.15 -9.57
N LEU A 136 5.80 -3.87 -10.88
CA LEU A 136 6.99 -4.04 -11.69
C LEU A 136 8.13 -3.17 -11.12
N ASN A 137 9.28 -3.78 -10.87
CA ASN A 137 10.47 -3.18 -10.25
C ASN A 137 10.37 -2.85 -8.76
N TYR A 138 9.21 -3.05 -8.12
CA TYR A 138 9.07 -2.80 -6.68
C TYR A 138 9.74 -3.90 -5.85
N PRO A 139 10.26 -3.61 -4.65
CA PRO A 139 10.64 -4.64 -3.71
C PRO A 139 9.39 -5.33 -3.17
N VAL A 140 9.15 -6.58 -3.56
CA VAL A 140 7.97 -7.33 -3.14
C VAL A 140 8.36 -8.51 -2.27
N LEU A 141 7.50 -8.83 -1.31
CA LEU A 141 7.49 -10.14 -0.68
C LEU A 141 6.55 -11.02 -1.50
N GLY A 142 7.04 -12.14 -2.01
CA GLY A 142 6.25 -12.95 -2.92
C GLY A 142 6.49 -14.44 -2.81
N THR A 143 5.51 -15.18 -3.33
CA THR A 143 5.57 -16.60 -3.67
C THR A 143 5.14 -16.77 -5.13
N ASP A 144 5.16 -17.99 -5.65
CA ASP A 144 4.62 -18.31 -6.98
C ASP A 144 3.13 -17.94 -7.15
N HIS A 145 2.41 -17.69 -6.05
CA HIS A 145 0.98 -17.41 -6.05
C HIS A 145 0.63 -15.93 -5.95
N HIS A 146 1.50 -15.14 -5.31
CA HIS A 146 1.16 -13.76 -4.96
C HIS A 146 2.41 -12.92 -4.69
N HIS A 147 2.42 -11.68 -5.19
CA HIS A 147 3.44 -10.67 -4.90
C HIS A 147 2.80 -9.48 -4.19
N LEU A 148 3.45 -8.99 -3.13
CA LEU A 148 2.97 -7.85 -2.36
C LEU A 148 4.07 -6.84 -2.09
N PHE A 149 3.81 -5.57 -2.43
CA PHE A 149 4.57 -4.44 -1.95
C PHE A 149 4.05 -4.00 -0.57
N LEU A 150 4.70 -4.47 0.51
CA LEU A 150 4.24 -4.26 1.89
C LEU A 150 3.98 -2.80 2.29
N PRO A 151 4.76 -1.79 1.87
CA PRO A 151 4.48 -0.40 2.22
C PRO A 151 3.12 0.13 1.73
N GLY A 152 2.56 -0.45 0.65
CA GLY A 152 1.42 0.15 -0.05
C GLY A 152 0.21 0.42 0.84
N LEU A 153 -0.33 -0.60 1.52
CA LEU A 153 -1.53 -0.45 2.33
C LEU A 153 -1.31 0.36 3.63
N PRO A 154 -0.25 0.10 4.44
CA PRO A 154 0.03 0.91 5.62
C PRO A 154 0.21 2.39 5.29
N LEU A 155 0.93 2.69 4.20
CA LEU A 155 1.10 4.06 3.74
C LEU A 155 -0.22 4.70 3.32
N TYR A 156 -0.99 4.02 2.46
CA TYR A 156 -2.32 4.51 2.05
C TYR A 156 -3.20 4.81 3.27
N SER A 157 -3.21 3.91 4.25
CA SER A 157 -3.98 4.12 5.46
C SER A 157 -3.46 5.30 6.31
N ALA A 158 -2.15 5.54 6.36
CA ALA A 158 -1.59 6.72 7.03
C ALA A 158 -1.98 8.03 6.31
N TYR A 159 -2.00 8.00 4.98
CA TYR A 159 -2.43 9.12 4.14
C TYR A 159 -3.86 9.56 4.42
N GLN A 160 -4.77 8.62 4.68
CA GLN A 160 -6.15 8.97 5.05
C GLN A 160 -6.19 10.01 6.18
N SER A 161 -5.30 9.89 7.18
CA SER A 161 -5.22 10.84 8.28
C SER A 161 -4.76 12.24 7.84
N ALA A 162 -3.81 12.32 6.92
CA ALA A 162 -3.33 13.60 6.35
C ALA A 162 -4.42 14.35 5.56
N HIS A 163 -5.41 13.61 5.04
CA HIS A 163 -6.60 14.13 4.36
C HIS A 163 -7.82 14.28 5.29
N GLY A 164 -7.66 14.15 6.62
CA GLY A 164 -8.75 14.28 7.58
C GLY A 164 -9.78 13.12 7.55
N ARG A 165 -9.41 11.98 6.95
CA ARG A 165 -10.24 10.78 6.83
C ARG A 165 -9.77 9.72 7.82
N PRO A 166 -10.67 8.81 8.27
CA PRO A 166 -10.26 7.74 9.16
C PRO A 166 -9.30 6.78 8.44
N ALA A 167 -8.16 6.51 9.08
CA ALA A 167 -7.27 5.40 8.75
C ALA A 167 -7.98 4.05 8.99
N MET A 168 -7.44 2.98 8.43
CA MET A 168 -7.84 1.62 8.79
C MET A 168 -7.64 1.39 10.29
N SER A 169 -8.62 0.77 10.92
CA SER A 169 -8.52 0.30 12.30
C SER A 169 -7.50 -0.84 12.43
N GLY A 170 -7.01 -1.08 13.65
CA GLY A 170 -6.16 -2.24 13.95
C GLY A 170 -6.79 -3.57 13.54
N THR A 171 -8.10 -3.72 13.73
CA THR A 171 -8.86 -4.91 13.33
C THR A 171 -8.87 -5.11 11.81
N GLU A 172 -9.04 -4.03 11.04
CA GLU A 172 -9.01 -4.08 9.57
C GLU A 172 -7.61 -4.42 9.05
N MET A 173 -6.56 -3.87 9.67
CA MET A 173 -5.17 -4.20 9.33
C MET A 173 -4.85 -5.67 9.64
N LEU A 174 -5.25 -6.17 10.81
CA LEU A 174 -5.10 -7.59 11.15
C LEU A 174 -5.86 -8.50 10.18
N ALA A 175 -7.09 -8.13 9.81
CA ALA A 175 -7.87 -8.88 8.85
C ALA A 175 -7.18 -8.90 7.47
N HIS A 176 -6.58 -7.79 7.05
CA HIS A 176 -5.79 -7.74 5.82
C HIS A 176 -4.54 -8.62 5.92
N THR A 177 -3.75 -8.51 6.99
CA THR A 177 -2.55 -9.35 7.17
C THR A 177 -2.86 -10.84 7.10
N ARG A 178 -3.98 -11.28 7.67
CA ARG A 178 -4.41 -12.68 7.55
C ARG A 178 -4.71 -13.10 6.11
N ARG A 179 -5.40 -12.24 5.35
CA ARG A 179 -5.65 -12.50 3.92
C ARG A 179 -4.36 -12.54 3.12
N THR A 180 -3.42 -11.67 3.42
CA THR A 180 -2.08 -11.71 2.81
C THR A 180 -1.37 -13.03 3.09
N ILE A 181 -1.47 -13.56 4.31
CA ILE A 181 -0.90 -14.87 4.65
C ILE A 181 -1.57 -15.96 3.82
N ASP A 182 -2.90 -15.99 3.78
CA ASP A 182 -3.66 -16.96 2.97
C ASP A 182 -3.26 -16.87 1.48
N ALA A 183 -3.20 -15.65 0.92
CA ALA A 183 -2.83 -15.40 -0.47
C ALA A 183 -1.41 -15.87 -0.81
N LEU A 184 -0.44 -15.58 0.05
CA LEU A 184 0.94 -16.06 -0.13
C LEU A 184 1.04 -17.58 0.00
N GLN A 185 0.16 -18.22 0.76
CA GLN A 185 0.05 -19.68 0.88
C GLN A 185 -0.66 -20.34 -0.32
N GLY A 186 -1.23 -19.55 -1.24
CA GLY A 186 -1.98 -20.07 -2.39
C GLY A 186 -3.48 -20.24 -2.11
N ASP A 187 -3.96 -19.74 -0.97
CA ASP A 187 -5.35 -19.83 -0.55
C ASP A 187 -6.12 -18.52 -0.82
N GLY A 188 -7.44 -18.64 -0.97
CA GLY A 188 -8.34 -17.50 -1.14
C GLY A 188 -8.37 -16.88 -2.56
N PRO A 189 -9.27 -15.90 -2.78
CA PRO A 189 -9.49 -15.31 -4.10
C PRO A 189 -8.28 -14.49 -4.62
N GLU A 190 -7.39 -14.06 -3.72
CA GLU A 190 -6.19 -13.30 -4.03
C GLU A 190 -5.05 -14.18 -4.60
N ALA A 191 -4.99 -15.47 -4.22
CA ALA A 191 -4.07 -16.46 -4.79
C ALA A 191 -4.54 -16.99 -6.16
N ALA A 192 -5.86 -17.01 -6.39
CA ALA A 192 -6.44 -17.40 -7.67
C ALA A 192 -6.19 -16.35 -8.79
N ALA A 193 -5.69 -15.16 -8.43
CA ALA A 193 -5.48 -14.03 -9.33
C ALA A 193 -4.16 -14.09 -10.13
N LEU A 194 -3.67 -15.28 -10.45
CA LEU A 194 -2.56 -15.46 -11.40
C LEU A 194 -2.97 -15.19 -12.86
N GLN A 195 -4.27 -15.00 -13.15
CA GLN A 195 -4.76 -14.84 -14.54
C GLN A 195 -5.40 -13.49 -14.89
N GLU A 196 -5.85 -12.67 -13.92
CA GLU A 196 -6.35 -11.33 -14.22
C GLU A 196 -6.39 -10.42 -12.96
N PRO A 197 -5.80 -9.20 -13.00
CA PRO A 197 -5.81 -8.29 -11.86
C PRO A 197 -7.23 -7.78 -11.56
N LEU A 198 -7.52 -7.45 -10.30
CA LEU A 198 -8.81 -6.85 -9.90
C LEU A 198 -9.09 -5.54 -10.66
N VAL A 199 -8.01 -4.81 -10.96
CA VAL A 199 -8.04 -3.52 -11.62
C VAL A 199 -6.90 -3.43 -12.62
N THR A 200 -7.21 -3.06 -13.85
CA THR A 200 -6.28 -2.50 -14.81
C THR A 200 -6.47 -0.99 -14.86
N VAL A 201 -5.38 -0.25 -15.03
CA VAL A 201 -5.43 1.20 -15.22
C VAL A 201 -4.49 1.50 -16.38
N VAL A 202 -4.94 2.33 -17.32
CA VAL A 202 -4.18 2.78 -18.48
C VAL A 202 -4.25 4.30 -18.51
N ALA A 203 -3.09 4.97 -18.54
CA ALA A 203 -3.05 6.41 -18.74
C ALA A 203 -3.50 6.79 -20.16
N GLU A 204 -4.47 7.69 -20.26
CA GLU A 204 -4.94 8.31 -21.50
C GLU A 204 -4.66 9.83 -21.45
N LEU A 205 -4.89 10.55 -22.55
CA LEU A 205 -4.70 12.00 -22.58
C LEU A 205 -5.58 12.67 -21.51
N ASP A 206 -4.93 13.22 -20.47
CA ASP A 206 -5.53 13.94 -19.33
C ASP A 206 -6.44 13.10 -18.41
N CYS A 207 -6.43 11.77 -18.49
CA CYS A 207 -7.24 10.89 -17.62
C CYS A 207 -6.68 9.47 -17.51
N PHE A 208 -7.34 8.61 -16.73
CA PHE A 208 -7.04 7.20 -16.61
C PHE A 208 -8.24 6.34 -16.98
N ASP A 209 -8.03 5.39 -17.88
CA ASP A 209 -8.98 4.32 -18.13
C ASP A 209 -8.78 3.20 -17.10
N VAL A 210 -9.80 2.89 -16.31
CA VAL A 210 -9.80 1.93 -15.22
C VAL A 210 -10.71 0.76 -15.59
N GLY A 211 -10.11 -0.38 -15.90
CA GLY A 211 -10.80 -1.65 -16.06
C GLY A 211 -10.91 -2.38 -14.74
N LEU A 212 -12.10 -2.85 -14.40
CA LEU A 212 -12.36 -3.77 -13.31
C LEU A 212 -12.38 -5.19 -13.88
N ARG A 213 -11.95 -6.18 -13.10
CA ARG A 213 -12.13 -7.58 -13.48
C ARG A 213 -13.61 -7.88 -13.69
N GLU A 214 -13.94 -8.62 -14.75
CA GLU A 214 -15.33 -8.76 -15.23
C GLU A 214 -16.30 -9.36 -14.21
N ASP A 215 -15.81 -10.19 -13.29
CA ASP A 215 -16.60 -10.81 -12.22
C ASP A 215 -17.14 -9.78 -11.22
N ILE A 216 -16.41 -8.69 -10.97
CA ILE A 216 -16.76 -7.66 -9.98
C ILE A 216 -18.10 -6.99 -10.33
N PRO A 217 -18.28 -6.34 -11.49
CA PRO A 217 -19.56 -5.72 -11.83
C PRO A 217 -20.67 -6.75 -12.07
N ALA A 218 -20.33 -7.98 -12.47
CA ALA A 218 -21.31 -9.04 -12.69
C ALA A 218 -21.90 -9.57 -11.38
N GLN A 219 -21.08 -9.77 -10.35
CA GLN A 219 -21.49 -10.35 -9.08
C GLN A 219 -21.84 -9.28 -8.04
N HIS A 220 -21.24 -8.09 -8.12
CA HIS A 220 -21.37 -7.03 -7.14
C HIS A 220 -21.62 -5.64 -7.78
N PRO A 221 -22.68 -5.45 -8.58
CA PRO A 221 -22.91 -4.20 -9.29
C PRO A 221 -23.04 -2.97 -8.37
N GLY A 222 -23.58 -3.14 -7.16
CA GLY A 222 -23.69 -2.07 -6.17
C GLY A 222 -22.35 -1.62 -5.58
N LEU A 223 -21.31 -2.47 -5.60
CA LEU A 223 -19.97 -2.07 -5.17
C LEU A 223 -19.29 -1.16 -6.17
N VAL A 224 -19.56 -1.31 -7.46
CA VAL A 224 -19.00 -0.42 -8.48
C VAL A 224 -19.53 1.00 -8.32
N GLU A 225 -20.82 1.16 -8.00
CA GLU A 225 -21.40 2.47 -7.71
C GLU A 225 -20.78 3.10 -6.45
N HIS A 226 -20.50 2.29 -5.43
CA HIS A 226 -19.83 2.77 -4.22
C HIS A 226 -18.37 3.17 -4.50
N LEU A 227 -17.64 2.36 -5.28
CA LEU A 227 -16.28 2.67 -5.73
C LEU A 227 -16.24 4.03 -6.45
N ILE A 228 -17.16 4.25 -7.40
CA ILE A 228 -17.28 5.51 -8.15
C ILE A 228 -17.55 6.68 -7.21
N ALA A 229 -18.53 6.54 -6.30
CA ALA A 229 -18.86 7.59 -5.34
C ALA A 229 -17.66 7.95 -4.46
N GLU A 230 -16.95 6.94 -3.93
CA GLU A 230 -15.78 7.18 -3.11
C GLU A 230 -14.58 7.73 -3.88
N LEU A 231 -14.42 7.39 -5.17
CA LEU A 231 -13.42 7.99 -6.06
C LEU A 231 -13.73 9.47 -6.30
N CYS A 232 -14.98 9.81 -6.62
CA CYS A 232 -15.41 11.20 -6.81
C CYS A 232 -15.13 12.07 -5.59
N ASP A 233 -15.21 11.49 -4.39
CA ASP A 233 -14.92 12.16 -3.13
C ASP A 233 -13.42 12.22 -2.80
N ARG A 234 -12.51 11.75 -3.67
CA ARG A 234 -11.05 11.83 -3.43
C ARG A 234 -10.46 13.17 -3.86
N ASP A 235 -9.52 13.65 -3.05
CA ASP A 235 -8.79 14.87 -3.36
C ASP A 235 -7.97 14.72 -4.65
N GLY A 236 -8.11 15.68 -5.55
CA GLY A 236 -7.48 15.69 -6.88
C GLY A 236 -8.29 14.97 -7.96
N VAL A 237 -9.34 14.22 -7.61
CA VAL A 237 -10.24 13.61 -8.62
C VAL A 237 -11.20 14.68 -9.12
N THR A 238 -11.09 15.00 -10.40
CA THR A 238 -11.95 15.97 -11.09
C THR A 238 -13.26 15.30 -11.50
N SER A 239 -13.20 14.06 -12.01
CA SER A 239 -14.38 13.33 -12.45
C SER A 239 -14.15 11.82 -12.52
N VAL A 240 -15.25 11.06 -12.42
CA VAL A 240 -15.28 9.61 -12.66
C VAL A 240 -16.47 9.31 -13.55
N HIS A 241 -16.24 8.68 -14.69
CA HIS A 241 -17.26 8.35 -15.67
C HIS A 241 -17.26 6.86 -15.96
N ARG A 242 -18.37 6.18 -15.69
CA ARG A 242 -18.57 4.79 -16.10
C ARG A 242 -19.01 4.75 -17.56
N TYR A 243 -18.27 4.03 -18.40
CA TYR A 243 -18.59 3.87 -19.83
C TYR A 243 -18.78 2.41 -20.26
N GLY A 244 -18.70 1.49 -19.30
CA GLY A 244 -19.08 0.08 -19.47
C GLY A 244 -19.41 -0.58 -18.13
N PRO A 245 -19.81 -1.87 -18.12
CA PRO A 245 -20.04 -2.60 -16.88
C PRO A 245 -18.80 -2.65 -16.00
N ALA A 246 -17.62 -2.80 -16.60
CA ALA A 246 -16.35 -2.96 -15.91
C ALA A 246 -15.36 -1.82 -16.20
N ALA A 247 -15.80 -0.69 -16.76
CA ALA A 247 -14.87 0.32 -17.27
C ALA A 247 -15.24 1.73 -16.79
N LEU A 248 -14.25 2.44 -16.23
CA LEU A 248 -14.35 3.80 -15.71
C LEU A 248 -13.29 4.68 -16.36
N VAL A 249 -13.60 5.93 -16.65
CA VAL A 249 -12.60 6.98 -16.89
C VAL A 249 -12.49 7.81 -15.61
N VAL A 250 -11.28 7.98 -15.09
CA VAL A 250 -10.97 8.78 -13.92
C VAL A 250 -10.09 9.94 -14.33
N ASP A 251 -10.62 11.16 -14.26
CA ASP A 251 -9.85 12.39 -14.42
C ASP A 251 -9.30 12.78 -13.05
N VAL A 252 -7.98 12.72 -12.92
CA VAL A 252 -7.29 12.96 -11.67
C VAL A 252 -5.86 13.46 -11.96
N PRO A 253 -5.70 14.75 -12.28
CA PRO A 253 -4.45 15.30 -12.85
C PRO A 253 -3.25 15.18 -11.91
N ASP A 254 -3.52 15.15 -10.61
CA ASP A 254 -2.52 15.10 -9.55
C ASP A 254 -2.16 13.66 -9.13
N TRP A 255 -2.75 12.65 -9.78
CA TRP A 255 -2.43 11.24 -9.54
C TRP A 255 -1.74 10.63 -10.76
N ASP A 256 -0.96 9.60 -10.53
CA ASP A 256 -0.43 8.74 -11.58
C ASP A 256 -1.22 7.42 -11.66
N GLU A 257 -0.95 6.67 -12.73
CA GLU A 257 -1.61 5.39 -13.05
C GLU A 257 -1.51 4.40 -11.88
N LEU A 258 -0.33 4.32 -11.28
CA LEU A 258 -0.07 3.44 -10.16
C LEU A 258 -0.94 3.80 -8.95
N ARG A 259 -1.04 5.08 -8.62
CA ARG A 259 -1.85 5.56 -7.50
C ARG A 259 -3.32 5.22 -7.72
N VAL A 260 -3.85 5.44 -8.91
CA VAL A 260 -5.23 5.06 -9.26
C VAL A 260 -5.40 3.54 -9.11
N LYS A 261 -4.47 2.76 -9.65
CA LYS A 261 -4.52 1.29 -9.61
C LYS A 261 -4.43 0.74 -8.20
N MET A 262 -3.50 1.24 -7.39
CA MET A 262 -3.38 0.88 -5.98
C MET A 262 -4.61 1.28 -5.20
N TRP A 263 -5.12 2.51 -5.38
CA TRP A 263 -6.31 2.96 -4.67
C TRP A 263 -7.50 2.06 -4.96
N CYS A 264 -7.80 1.82 -6.24
CA CYS A 264 -8.93 0.97 -6.65
C CYS A 264 -8.75 -0.46 -6.16
N THR A 265 -7.54 -1.02 -6.27
CA THR A 265 -7.23 -2.39 -5.83
C THR A 265 -7.43 -2.54 -4.32
N LEU A 266 -6.86 -1.64 -3.53
CA LEU A 266 -6.97 -1.66 -2.07
C LEU A 266 -8.41 -1.41 -1.61
N TRP A 267 -9.13 -0.51 -2.29
CA TRP A 267 -10.54 -0.26 -2.02
C TRP A 267 -11.38 -1.52 -2.28
N LEU A 268 -11.17 -2.20 -3.41
CA LEU A 268 -11.90 -3.43 -3.75
C LEU A 268 -11.58 -4.56 -2.78
N GLN A 269 -10.31 -4.73 -2.41
CA GLN A 269 -9.89 -5.70 -1.38
C GLN A 269 -10.51 -5.44 0.00
N ARG A 270 -10.94 -4.21 0.29
CA ARG A 270 -11.65 -3.86 1.52
C ARG A 270 -13.15 -4.16 1.45
N HIS A 271 -13.77 -4.00 0.28
CA HIS A 271 -15.23 -3.99 0.15
C HIS A 271 -15.84 -5.19 -0.56
N LEU A 272 -15.06 -5.96 -1.32
CA LEU A 272 -15.56 -7.17 -1.95
C LEU A 272 -16.05 -8.18 -0.90
N PRO A 273 -17.25 -8.76 -1.07
CA PRO A 273 -17.74 -9.79 -0.17
C PRO A 273 -16.88 -11.03 -0.31
N ARG A 274 -16.69 -11.70 0.82
CA ARG A 274 -15.92 -12.93 0.93
C ARG A 274 -16.62 -14.10 0.25
#